data_AF-A0A7C4B396-F1
#
_entry.id   AF-A0A7C4B396-F1
#
_cell.length_a   1.000
_cell.length_b   1.000
_cell.length_c   1.000
_cell.angle_alpha   90.00
_cell.angle_beta   90.00
_cell.angle_gamma   90.00
#
_symmetry.space_group_name_H-M   'P 1'
#
loop_
_entity.id
_entity.type
_entity.pdbx_description
1 polymer ?
#
loop_
_entity_poly.entity_id
_entity_poly.type
_entity_poly.pdbx_seq_one_letter_code
_entity_poly.pdbx_strand_id
1 'polypeptide(L)' 'MPVLEVFYDYLCPFCFKGHELLKKLAPDYPGIEIVWRACEAEPGRTPGGSYGSLLLRGFYFARAHGACLW' A
#
# COMPACT_ATOMS: atom_id res chain seq x y z
N MET A 1 14.12 14.58 6.73
CA MET A 1 13.85 14.10 5.36
C MET A 1 12.36 14.20 5.12
N PRO A 2 11.89 14.73 3.99
CA PRO A 2 10.46 14.74 3.66
C PRO A 2 9.92 13.31 3.53
N VAL A 3 8.68 13.10 3.98
CA VAL A 3 7.99 11.80 3.94
C VAL A 3 6.82 11.89 2.96
N LEU A 4 6.72 10.92 2.06
CA LEU A 4 5.59 10.72 1.15
C LEU A 4 4.78 9.51 1.63
N GLU A 5 3.60 9.76 2.19
CA GLU A 5 2.67 8.68 2.54
C GLU A 5 1.80 8.29 1.33
N VAL A 6 1.81 7.01 0.97
CA VAL A 6 1.07 6.48 -0.17
C VAL A 6 -0.02 5.55 0.32
N PHE A 7 -1.27 6.00 0.22
CA PHE A 7 -2.43 5.19 0.52
C PHE A 7 -2.85 4.40 -0.72
N TYR A 8 -3.07 3.10 -0.57
CA TYR A 8 -3.44 2.23 -1.68
C TYR A 8 -4.36 1.09 -1.26
N ASP A 9 -5.22 0.68 -2.20
CA ASP A 9 -6.06 -0.51 -2.10
C ASP A 9 -5.53 -1.59 -3.06
N TYR A 10 -5.41 -2.82 -2.56
CA TYR A 10 -4.93 -3.98 -3.33
C TYR A 10 -5.81 -4.33 -4.53
N LEU A 11 -7.09 -3.95 -4.53
CA LEU A 11 -8.03 -4.23 -5.61
C LEU A 11 -8.17 -3.07 -6.60
N CYS A 12 -7.55 -1.92 -6.33
CA CYS A 12 -7.66 -0.74 -7.19
C CYS A 12 -6.68 -0.82 -8.38
N PRO A 13 -7.16 -0.87 -9.64
CA PRO A 13 -6.28 -0.95 -10.81
C PRO A 13 -5.43 0.31 -11.01
N PHE A 14 -5.91 1.46 -10.54
CA PHE A 14 -5.16 2.72 -10.62
C PHE A 14 -4.05 2.79 -9.58
N CYS A 15 -4.26 2.22 -8.38
CA CYS A 15 -3.21 2.08 -7.36
C CYS A 15 -2.07 1.22 -7.88
N PHE A 16 -2.36 0.10 -8.56
CA PHE A 16 -1.34 -0.73 -9.20
C PHE A 16 -0.53 0.04 -10.24
N LYS A 17 -1.21 0.78 -11.13
CA LYS A 17 -0.53 1.64 -12.12
C LYS A 17 0.33 2.73 -11.47
N GLY A 18 -0.18 3.36 -10.41
CA GLY A 18 0.54 4.39 -9.66
C GLY A 18 1.79 3.84 -8.96
N HIS A 19 1.68 2.65 -8.37
CA HIS A 19 2.80 1.94 -7.74
C HIS A 19 3.94 1.70 -8.75
N GLU A 20 3.63 1.20 -9.94
CA GLU A 20 4.63 0.95 -11.01
C GLU A 20 5.32 2.22 -11.49
N LEU A 21 4.58 3.34 -11.55
CA LEU A 21 5.16 4.64 -11.90
C LEU A 21 6.04 5.17 -10.78
N LEU A 22 5.59 5.09 -9.53
CA LEU A 22 6.33 5.60 -8.38
C LEU A 22 7.61 4.80 -8.16
N LYS A 23 7.62 3.48 -8.37
CA LYS A 23 8.84 2.65 -8.31
C LYS A 23 9.90 3.07 -9.31
N LYS A 24 9.49 3.55 -10.49
CA LYS A 24 10.42 4.06 -11.51
C LYS A 24 10.97 5.43 -11.14
N LEU A 25 10.16 6.26 -10.49
CA LEU A 25 10.50 7.63 -10.12
C LEU A 25 11.30 7.72 -8.82
N ALA A 26 11.03 6.86 -7.85
CA ALA A 26 11.61 6.90 -6.50
C ALA A 26 13.15 6.96 -6.46
N PRO A 27 13.90 6.24 -7.33
CA PRO A 27 15.36 6.32 -7.37
C PRO A 27 15.90 7.73 -7.67
N ASP A 28 15.16 8.57 -8.39
CA ASP A 28 15.55 9.94 -8.72
C ASP A 28 15.41 10.90 -7.52
N TYR A 29 14.74 10.46 -6.45
CA TYR A 29 14.46 11.26 -5.25
C TYR A 29 14.90 10.54 -3.95
N PRO A 30 16.19 10.21 -3.78
CA PRO A 30 16.68 9.43 -2.63
C PRO A 30 16.53 10.15 -1.27
N GLY A 31 16.24 11.44 -1.26
CA GLY A 31 15.97 12.22 -0.04
C GLY A 31 14.54 12.12 0.49
N ILE A 32 13.63 11.45 -0.24
CA ILE A 32 12.22 11.26 0.14
C ILE A 32 12.04 9.86 0.72
N GLU A 33 11.51 9.77 1.93
CA GLU A 33 11.09 8.50 2.51
C GLU A 33 9.65 8.19 2.05
N ILE A 34 9.44 7.03 1.42
CA ILE A 34 8.11 6.58 1.01
C ILE A 34 7.54 5.64 2.07
N VAL A 35 6.36 5.96 2.58
CA VAL A 35 5.65 5.12 3.56
C VAL A 35 4.37 4.58 2.93
N TRP A 36 4.34 3.27 2.73
CA TRP A 36 3.19 2.56 2.16
C TRP A 36 2.10 2.32 3.22
N ARG A 37 0.88 2.73 2.91
CA ARG A 37 -0.31 2.62 3.78
C ARG A 37 -1.40 1.84 3.05
N ALA A 38 -1.46 0.53 3.27
CA ALA A 38 -2.58 -0.27 2.76
C ALA A 38 -3.90 0.18 3.41
N CYS A 39 -4.96 0.29 2.59
CA CYS A 39 -6.32 0.58 3.01
C CYS A 39 -7.35 -0.25 2.21
N GLU A 40 -8.60 -0.23 2.65
CA GLU A 40 -9.75 -0.73 1.90
C GLU A 40 -10.62 0.48 1.54
N ALA A 41 -10.79 0.75 0.25
CA ALA A 41 -11.51 1.91 -0.25
C ALA A 41 -13.03 1.75 -0.14
N GLU A 42 -13.53 0.51 -0.20
CA GLU A 42 -14.96 0.17 -0.10
C GLU A 42 -15.24 -0.78 1.09
N PRO A 43 -15.00 -0.35 2.34
CA PRO A 43 -15.21 -1.19 3.50
C PRO A 43 -16.70 -1.55 3.65
N GLY A 44 -16.99 -2.83 3.91
CA GLY A 44 -18.35 -3.31 4.19
C GLY A 44 -19.22 -3.65 2.97
N ARG A 45 -18.67 -3.58 1.75
CA ARG A 45 -19.40 -3.99 0.53
C ARG A 45 -19.75 -5.50 0.50
N THR A 46 -18.97 -6.34 1.21
CA THR A 46 -19.17 -7.79 1.29
C THR A 46 -19.28 -8.22 2.76
N PRO A 47 -20.32 -8.98 3.15
CA PRO A 47 -20.41 -9.57 4.49
C PRO A 47 -19.20 -10.47 4.76
N GLY A 48 -18.49 -10.23 5.87
CA GLY A 48 -17.26 -10.96 6.22
C GLY A 48 -15.96 -10.34 5.69
N GLY A 49 -16.05 -9.26 4.91
CA GLY A 49 -14.92 -8.57 4.30
C GLY A 49 -14.66 -9.04 2.86
N SER A 50 -14.13 -8.14 2.02
CA SER A 50 -13.70 -8.49 0.67
C SER A 50 -12.35 -9.25 0.69
N TYR A 51 -11.91 -9.79 -0.45
CA TYR A 51 -10.51 -10.23 -0.61
C TYR A 51 -9.51 -9.12 -0.23
N GLY A 52 -9.88 -7.85 -0.43
CA GLY A 52 -9.10 -6.69 0.01
C GLY A 52 -8.87 -6.65 1.52
N SER A 53 -9.87 -7.02 2.32
CA SER A 53 -9.75 -7.06 3.78
C SER A 53 -8.73 -8.10 4.28
N LEU A 54 -8.63 -9.26 3.61
CA LEU A 54 -7.63 -10.28 3.93
C LEU A 54 -6.22 -9.81 3.56
N LEU A 55 -6.07 -9.16 2.39
CA LEU A 55 -4.81 -8.59 1.95
C LEU A 55 -4.33 -7.47 2.87
N LEU A 56 -5.25 -6.60 3.31
CA LEU A 56 -4.99 -5.55 4.30
C LEU A 56 -4.48 -6.13 5.63
N ARG A 57 -5.14 -7.17 6.14
CA ARG A 57 -4.70 -7.89 7.35
C ARG A 57 -3.32 -8.52 7.16
N GLY A 58 -3.08 -9.15 6.01
CA GLY A 58 -1.78 -9.73 5.67
C GLY A 58 -0.65 -8.71 5.66
N PHE A 59 -0.88 -7.53 5.07
CA PHE A 59 0.07 -6.42 5.07
C PHE A 59 0.46 -6.00 6.50
N TYR A 60 -0.54 -5.72 7.35
CA TYR A 60 -0.26 -5.27 8.71
C TYR A 60 0.33 -6.37 9.59
N PHE A 61 -0.05 -7.63 9.37
CA PHE A 61 0.59 -8.77 10.01
C PHE A 61 2.08 -8.83 9.64
N ALA A 62 2.42 -8.79 8.35
CA ALA A 62 3.81 -8.82 7.88
C ALA A 62 4.62 -7.64 8.44
N ARG A 63 4.04 -6.43 8.44
CA ARG A 63 4.67 -5.22 9.01
C ARG A 63 4.97 -5.37 10.50
N ALA A 64 4.02 -5.91 11.26
CA ALA A 64 4.18 -6.14 12.70
C ALA A 64 5.30 -7.16 13.00
N HIS A 65 5.63 -8.02 12.04
CA HIS A 65 6.69 -9.03 12.15
C HIS A 65 7.99 -8.62 11.45
N GLY A 66 8.17 -7.33 11.13
CA GLY A 66 9.42 -6.81 10.58
C GLY A 66 9.68 -7.16 9.12
N ALA A 67 8.65 -7.57 8.36
CA ALA A 67 8.80 -7.74 6.92
C ALA A 67 9.18 -6.42 6.26
N CYS A 68 10.14 -6.48 5.35
CA CYS A 68 10.46 -5.37 4.47
C CYS A 68 9.35 -5.28 3.40
N LEU A 69 8.56 -4.21 3.44
CA LEU A 69 7.41 -3.99 2.53
C LEU A 69 7.75 -2.93 1.47
N TRP A 70 9.03 -2.88 1.10
CA TRP A 70 9.60 -2.00 0.08
C TRP A 70 9.72 -2.72 -1.27
#